data_AF-A0A8T6UPZ5-F1
#
_entry.id   AF-A0A8T6UPZ5-F1
#
_cell.length_a   1.000
_cell.length_b   1.000
_cell.length_c   1.000
_cell.angle_alpha   90.00
_cell.angle_beta   90.00
_cell.angle_gamma   90.00
#
_symmetry.space_group_name_H-M   'P 1'
#
loop_
_entity.id
_entity.type
_entity.pdbx_description
1 polymer ?
#
loop_
_entity_poly.entity_id
_entity_poly.type
_entity_poly.pdbx_seq_one_letter_code
_entity_poly.pdbx_strand_id
1 'polypeptide(L)'
;ENPEKSLKIWNDLVDAGATPCGLGARDTLRLEAGLSLYGNDIDDSTNPYEAGLGWVVKLNKPGYFIGKRALEKVREEGVEKRIVGMMMVDRGIP
;
A
#
# COMPACT_ATOMS: atom_id res chain seq x y z
N GLU A 1 -25.79 -12.76 -1.56
CA GLU A 1 -25.65 -11.36 -1.11
C GLU A 1 -26.79 -10.53 -1.70
N ASN A 2 -27.24 -9.45 -1.03
CA ASN A 2 -28.31 -8.58 -1.54
C ASN A 2 -27.70 -7.24 -1.99
N PRO A 3 -27.53 -7.01 -3.31
CA PRO A 3 -26.93 -5.79 -3.85
C PRO A 3 -27.66 -4.49 -3.49
N GLU A 4 -28.96 -4.56 -3.19
CA GLU A 4 -29.76 -3.39 -2.83
C GLU A 4 -29.30 -2.75 -1.51
N LYS A 5 -28.70 -3.55 -0.60
CA LYS A 5 -28.13 -3.03 0.64
C LYS A 5 -26.96 -2.08 0.37
N SER A 6 -26.14 -2.37 -0.63
CA SER A 6 -25.01 -1.52 -1.01
C SER A 6 -25.48 -0.17 -1.55
N LEU A 7 -26.54 -0.17 -2.38
CA LEU A 7 -27.12 1.06 -2.93
C LEU A 7 -27.71 1.93 -1.82
N LYS A 8 -28.41 1.33 -0.85
CA LYS A 8 -28.95 2.07 0.29
C LYS A 8 -27.85 2.75 1.09
N ILE A 9 -26.80 2.02 1.49
CA ILE A 9 -25.69 2.56 2.27
C ILE A 9 -24.97 3.68 1.50
N TRP A 10 -24.75 3.48 0.20
CA TRP A 10 -24.15 4.50 -0.65
C TRP A 10 -24.94 5.80 -0.64
N ASN A 11 -26.26 5.73 -0.90
CA ASN A 11 -27.12 6.90 -0.93
C ASN A 11 -27.20 7.57 0.44
N ASP A 12 -27.34 6.81 1.53
CA ASP A 12 -27.38 7.35 2.89
C ASP A 12 -26.10 8.18 3.20
N LEU A 13 -24.93 7.76 2.72
CA LEU A 13 -23.66 8.49 2.91
C LEU A 13 -23.60 9.77 2.06
N VAL A 14 -24.04 9.71 0.80
CA VAL A 14 -24.07 10.86 -0.09
C VAL A 14 -25.06 11.91 0.43
N ASP A 15 -26.25 11.49 0.87
CA ASP A 15 -27.26 12.35 1.48
C ASP A 15 -26.76 13.01 2.79
N ALA A 16 -25.88 12.31 3.52
CA ALA A 16 -25.19 12.86 4.69
C ALA A 16 -24.03 13.83 4.34
N GLY A 17 -23.75 14.07 3.05
CA GLY A 17 -22.76 15.04 2.57
C GLY A 17 -21.43 14.45 2.09
N ALA A 18 -21.30 13.11 2.00
CA ALA A 18 -20.11 12.51 1.43
C ALA A 18 -20.04 12.81 -0.09
N THR A 19 -18.85 13.22 -0.56
CA THR A 19 -18.61 13.46 -1.99
C THR A 19 -18.06 12.18 -2.64
N PRO A 20 -18.69 11.67 -3.72
CA PRO A 20 -18.14 10.54 -4.48
C PRO A 20 -16.76 10.86 -5.08
N CYS A 21 -15.83 9.92 -4.97
CA CYS A 21 -14.47 10.06 -5.50
C CYS A 21 -14.14 8.93 -6.48
N GLY A 22 -13.50 9.28 -7.59
CA GLY A 22 -13.05 8.33 -8.62
C GLY A 22 -11.66 7.72 -8.34
N LEU A 23 -11.22 6.84 -9.23
CA LEU A 23 -9.94 6.14 -9.10
C LEU A 23 -8.72 7.06 -9.18
N GLY A 24 -8.76 8.11 -10.01
CA GLY A 24 -7.64 9.07 -10.11
C GLY A 24 -7.39 9.86 -8.82
N ALA A 25 -8.46 10.27 -8.13
CA ALA A 25 -8.36 10.91 -6.82
C ALA A 25 -7.77 9.96 -5.78
N ARG A 26 -8.22 8.69 -5.80
CA ARG A 26 -7.67 7.64 -4.93
C ARG A 26 -6.16 7.42 -5.17
N ASP A 27 -5.73 7.37 -6.42
CA ASP A 27 -4.32 7.13 -6.76
C ASP A 27 -3.42 8.30 -6.37
N THR A 28 -3.90 9.53 -6.52
CA THR A 28 -3.17 10.73 -6.06
C THR A 28 -3.02 10.72 -4.53
N LEU A 29 -4.14 10.51 -3.81
CA LEU A 29 -4.14 10.54 -2.34
C LEU A 29 -3.29 9.43 -1.72
N ARG A 30 -3.33 8.20 -2.26
CA ARG A 30 -2.50 7.10 -1.75
C ARG A 30 -1.01 7.37 -1.98
N LEU A 31 -0.66 7.99 -3.11
CA LEU A 31 0.72 8.34 -3.45
C LEU A 31 1.25 9.41 -2.48
N GLU A 32 0.48 10.48 -2.25
CA GLU A 32 0.81 11.53 -1.28
C GLU A 32 0.97 10.98 0.15
N ALA A 33 0.15 10.00 0.54
CA ALA A 33 0.25 9.33 1.82
C ALA A 33 1.37 8.27 1.91
N GLY A 34 2.09 8.01 0.82
CA GLY A 34 3.16 7.00 0.76
C GLY A 34 2.66 5.56 0.87
N LEU A 35 1.43 5.28 0.45
CA LEU A 35 0.85 3.95 0.46
C LEU A 35 1.20 3.19 -0.83
N SER A 36 1.76 1.98 -0.66
CA SER A 36 2.11 1.10 -1.76
C SER A 36 0.88 0.58 -2.50
N LEU A 37 0.97 0.53 -3.83
CA LEU A 37 0.01 -0.07 -4.75
C LEU A 37 0.61 -1.34 -5.35
N TYR A 38 -0.05 -2.47 -5.15
CA TYR A 38 0.38 -3.75 -5.75
C TYR A 38 0.31 -3.68 -7.28
N GLY A 39 1.35 -4.18 -7.95
CA GLY A 39 1.56 -4.07 -9.39
C GLY A 39 2.26 -2.78 -9.85
N ASN A 40 2.50 -1.82 -8.95
CA ASN A 40 3.30 -0.62 -9.24
C ASN A 40 4.50 -0.52 -8.28
N ASP A 41 4.22 -0.38 -6.98
CA ASP A 41 5.25 -0.22 -5.96
C ASP A 41 5.71 -1.57 -5.41
N ILE A 42 4.81 -2.56 -5.34
CA ILE A 42 5.12 -3.88 -4.79
C ILE A 42 4.56 -4.97 -5.69
N ASP A 43 5.27 -6.09 -5.75
CA ASP A 43 4.90 -7.29 -6.48
C ASP A 43 5.60 -8.51 -5.87
N ASP A 44 5.50 -9.67 -6.51
CA ASP A 44 6.14 -10.91 -6.07
C ASP A 44 7.68 -10.87 -6.10
N SER A 45 8.28 -9.83 -6.71
CA SER A 45 9.73 -9.64 -6.80
C SER A 45 10.28 -8.65 -5.75
N THR A 46 9.41 -8.04 -4.95
CA THR A 46 9.77 -7.00 -3.99
C THR A 46 9.48 -7.48 -2.56
N ASN A 47 10.52 -7.55 -1.73
CA ASN A 47 10.31 -7.94 -0.33
C ASN A 47 9.85 -6.75 0.54
N PRO A 48 9.12 -6.99 1.65
CA PRO A 48 8.60 -5.91 2.50
C PRO A 48 9.64 -4.93 3.04
N TYR A 49 10.91 -5.33 3.22
CA TYR A 49 11.94 -4.40 3.68
C TYR A 49 12.45 -3.48 2.57
N GLU A 50 12.52 -3.96 1.32
CA GLU A 50 12.80 -3.12 0.15
C GLU A 50 11.69 -2.09 -0.07
N ALA A 51 10.44 -2.48 0.19
CA ALA A 51 9.27 -1.62 0.06
C ALA A 51 9.08 -0.62 1.23
N GLY A 52 9.96 -0.61 2.23
CA GLY A 52 9.77 0.22 3.44
C GLY A 52 8.62 -0.24 4.35
N LEU A 53 8.06 -1.43 4.10
CA LEU A 53 6.95 -2.04 4.84
C LEU A 53 7.42 -2.94 6.00
N GLY A 54 8.68 -2.84 6.44
CA GLY A 54 9.20 -3.65 7.55
C GLY A 54 8.36 -3.58 8.84
N TRP A 55 7.62 -2.49 9.04
CA TRP A 55 6.72 -2.29 10.19
C TRP A 55 5.56 -3.30 10.26
N VAL A 56 5.11 -3.87 9.13
CA VAL A 56 4.07 -4.92 9.09
C VAL A 56 4.64 -6.33 9.34
N VAL A 57 5.97 -6.51 9.27
CA VAL A 57 6.63 -7.81 9.42
C VAL A 57 6.82 -8.14 10.89
N LYS A 58 6.02 -9.09 11.40
CA LYS A 58 6.09 -9.57 12.80
C LYS A 58 6.83 -10.92 12.88
N LEU A 59 8.16 -10.89 12.86
CA LEU A 59 9.00 -12.09 12.95
C LEU A 59 8.75 -12.92 14.23
N ASN A 60 8.45 -12.23 15.34
CA ASN A 60 8.22 -12.84 16.65
C ASN A 60 6.79 -13.36 16.85
N LYS A 61 5.89 -13.25 15.85
CA LYS A 61 4.53 -13.75 16.03
C LYS A 61 4.54 -15.28 16.24
N PRO A 62 3.66 -15.82 17.09
CA PRO A 62 3.59 -17.26 17.32
C PRO A 62 3.38 -18.04 16.03
N GLY A 63 4.04 -19.19 15.92
CA GLY A 63 3.95 -20.08 14.76
C GLY A 63 4.84 -19.68 13.58
N TYR A 64 4.61 -20.36 12.46
CA TYR A 64 5.31 -20.13 11.20
C TYR A 64 4.39 -19.41 10.21
N PHE A 65 4.98 -18.52 9.42
CA PHE A 65 4.31 -17.93 8.26
C PHE A 65 5.23 -18.05 7.04
N ILE A 66 4.62 -18.15 5.86
CA ILE A 66 5.32 -18.30 4.59
C ILE A 66 6.27 -17.10 4.41
N GLY A 67 7.54 -17.38 4.09
CA GLY A 67 8.57 -16.35 3.92
C GLY A 67 9.32 -15.94 5.20
N LYS A 68 8.97 -16.45 6.40
CA LYS A 68 9.61 -16.05 7.67
C LYS A 68 11.14 -16.14 7.62
N ARG A 69 11.70 -17.29 7.24
CA ARG A 69 13.16 -17.50 7.19
C ARG A 69 13.87 -16.59 6.20
N ALA A 70 13.24 -16.33 5.04
CA ALA A 70 13.79 -15.40 4.05
C ALA A 70 13.82 -13.97 4.60
N LEU A 71 12.77 -13.55 5.30
CA LEU A 71 12.69 -12.23 5.93
C LEU A 71 13.59 -12.07 7.16
N GLU A 72 13.89 -13.15 7.89
CA GLU A 72 14.93 -13.13 8.94
C GLU A 72 16.29 -12.83 8.31
N LYS A 73 16.64 -13.54 7.24
CA LYS A 73 17.89 -13.33 6.51
C LYS A 73 18.02 -11.90 5.96
N VAL A 74 16.99 -11.38 5.28
CA VAL A 74 17.01 -9.99 4.77
C VAL A 74 17.12 -8.96 5.90
N ARG A 75 16.54 -9.23 7.07
CA ARG A 75 16.67 -8.33 8.22
C ARG A 75 18.11 -8.29 8.78
N GLU A 76 18.82 -9.41 8.74
CA GLU A 76 20.20 -9.52 9.20
C GLU A 76 21.19 -8.93 8.17
N GLU A 77 20.99 -9.23 6.88
CA GLU A 77 21.89 -8.82 5.80
C GLU A 77 21.64 -7.39 5.32
N GLY A 78 20.42 -6.88 5.49
CA GLY A 78 19.98 -5.61 4.92
C GLY A 78 19.43 -5.77 3.50
N VAL A 79 19.08 -4.64 2.87
CA VAL A 79 18.53 -4.59 1.52
C VAL A 79 19.46 -3.84 0.58
N GLU A 80 19.60 -4.33 -0.65
CA GLU A 80 20.43 -3.70 -1.69
C GLU A 80 19.73 -2.52 -2.37
N LYS A 81 18.39 -2.57 -2.44
CA LYS A 81 17.53 -1.52 -3.01
C LYS A 81 16.42 -1.14 -2.04
N ARG A 82 15.89 0.06 -2.19
CA ARG A 82 14.76 0.55 -1.40
C ARG A 82 13.87 1.48 -2.23
N ILE A 83 12.57 1.35 -2.06
CA ILE A 83 11.58 2.27 -2.64
C ILE A 83 11.63 3.60 -1.90
N VAL A 84 11.69 4.68 -2.66
CA VAL A 84 11.73 6.05 -2.15
C VAL A 84 10.74 6.92 -2.92
N GLY A 85 10.12 7.87 -2.22
CA GLY A 85 9.35 8.93 -2.87
C GLY A 85 10.28 9.98 -3.47
N MET A 86 9.99 10.40 -4.69
CA MET A 86 10.71 11.49 -5.35
C MET A 86 9.78 12.68 -5.55
N MET A 87 10.31 13.89 -5.37
CA MET A 87 9.61 15.14 -5.65
C MET A 87 10.44 15.94 -6.65
N MET A 88 9.80 16.39 -7.73
CA MET A 88 10.44 17.25 -8.71
C MET A 88 10.59 18.67 -8.12
N VAL A 89 11.80 19.22 -8.18
CA VAL A 89 12.09 20.58 -7.67
C VAL A 89 11.62 21.65 -8.67
N ASP A 90 11.79 21.38 -9.96
CA ASP A 90 11.42 22.26 -11.05
C ASP A 90 10.23 21.70 -11.84
N ARG A 91 9.68 22.54 -12.73
CA ARG A 91 8.68 22.09 -13.70
C ARG A 91 9.31 21.06 -14.66
N GLY A 92 8.94 19.80 -14.48
CA GLY A 92 9.30 18.71 -15.37
C GLY A 92 8.31 17.55 -15.21
N ILE A 93 8.03 16.88 -16.32
CA ILE A 93 7.28 15.62 -16.36
C ILE A 93 8.30 14.48 -16.16
N PRO A 94 8.11 13.54 -15.21
CA PRO A 94 8.76 12.23 -15.27
C PRO A 94 8.20 11.40 -16.43
#